data_AF-A0A1F6FIS8-F1
#
_entry.id   AF-A0A1F6FIS8-F1
#
_cell.length_a   1.000
_cell.length_b   1.000
_cell.length_c   1.000
_cell.angle_alpha   90.00
_cell.angle_beta   90.00
_cell.angle_gamma   90.00
#
_symmetry.space_group_name_H-M   'P 1'
#
loop_
_entity.id
_entity.type
_entity.pdbx_description
1 polymer ?
#
loop_
_entity_poly.entity_id
_entity_poly.type
_entity_poly.pdbx_seq_one_letter_code
_entity_poly.pdbx_strand_id
1 'polypeptide(L)'
;MSWYKRHYRLLALIAIFAVTNVFLLLIGPEQLVSSIGVENTYLVVFVIAAVGGMSSFTGAAYVNAIIAFTAGGANPWLIGLCGGLGAFISDSVFYIIAEYSRQIVPVEWRPLFRKITKKMQVLPTRSVLAFTYIYHMLPLPSDIMMLALVLGGYGYRTVAPVIFLAALTCSTLIAHFGSLWFWFW
;
A
#
# COMPACT_ATOMS: atom_id res chain seq x y z
N MET A 1 4.32 -33.30 15.70
CA MET A 1 3.25 -32.45 15.10
C MET A 1 3.68 -32.08 13.68
N SER A 2 2.95 -32.54 12.66
CA SER A 2 3.34 -32.33 11.25
C SER A 2 3.32 -30.84 10.88
N TRP A 3 4.28 -30.41 10.06
CA TRP A 3 4.52 -29.00 9.70
C TRP A 3 3.26 -28.29 9.17
N TYR A 4 2.39 -29.00 8.45
CA TYR A 4 1.10 -28.48 7.95
C TYR A 4 0.12 -28.10 9.07
N LYS A 5 0.02 -28.88 10.16
CA LYS A 5 -0.86 -28.56 11.30
C LYS A 5 -0.39 -27.33 12.07
N ARG A 6 0.91 -27.03 12.00
CA ARG A 6 1.51 -25.85 12.66
C ARG A 6 1.30 -24.57 11.86
N HIS A 7 1.21 -24.65 10.53
CA HIS A 7 1.12 -23.49 9.63
C HIS A 7 -0.18 -23.42 8.82
N TYR A 8 -1.22 -24.18 9.19
CA TYR A 8 -2.47 -24.23 8.43
C TYR A 8 -3.13 -22.85 8.26
N ARG A 9 -2.98 -21.95 9.23
CA ARG A 9 -3.47 -20.56 9.15
C ARG A 9 -2.75 -19.75 8.07
N LEU A 10 -1.44 -19.96 7.93
CA LEU A 10 -0.61 -19.34 6.89
C LEU A 10 -0.97 -19.90 5.51
N LEU A 11 -1.13 -21.22 5.40
CA LEU A 11 -1.57 -21.87 4.16
C LEU A 11 -2.97 -21.43 3.74
N ALA A 12 -3.89 -21.25 4.69
CA ALA A 12 -5.23 -20.73 4.42
C ALA A 12 -5.19 -19.28 3.91
N LEU A 13 -4.36 -18.41 4.52
CA LEU A 13 -4.17 -17.04 4.04
C LEU A 13 -3.59 -16.99 2.62
N ILE A 14 -2.56 -17.80 2.33
CA ILE A 14 -1.96 -17.90 0.99
C ILE A 14 -3.00 -18.42 -0.01
N ALA A 15 -3.79 -19.42 0.37
CA ALA A 15 -4.84 -19.98 -0.49
C ALA A 15 -5.94 -18.94 -0.78
N ILE A 16 -6.40 -18.20 0.22
CA ILE A 16 -7.37 -17.10 0.02
C ILE A 16 -6.79 -16.07 -0.94
N PHE A 17 -5.54 -15.66 -0.72
CA PHE A 17 -4.89 -14.66 -1.58
C PHE A 17 -4.75 -15.14 -3.03
N ALA A 18 -4.32 -16.38 -3.23
CA ALA A 18 -4.21 -17.01 -4.54
C ALA A 18 -5.57 -17.16 -5.25
N VAL A 19 -6.60 -17.60 -4.51
CA VAL A 19 -7.95 -17.75 -5.04
C VAL A 19 -8.52 -16.40 -5.45
N THR A 20 -8.39 -15.36 -4.62
CA THR A 20 -8.84 -14.01 -4.98
C THR A 20 -8.12 -13.49 -6.23
N ASN A 21 -6.81 -13.74 -6.36
CA ASN A 21 -6.04 -13.32 -7.53
C ASN A 21 -6.49 -14.05 -8.82
N VAL A 22 -6.71 -15.36 -8.74
CA VAL A 22 -7.22 -16.17 -9.86
C VAL A 22 -8.66 -15.78 -10.23
N PHE A 23 -9.50 -15.51 -9.23
CA PHE A 23 -10.89 -15.09 -9.45
C PHE A 23 -10.98 -13.73 -10.16
N LEU A 24 -10.08 -12.79 -9.80
CA LEU A 24 -9.96 -11.50 -10.47
C LEU A 24 -9.43 -11.60 -11.91
N LEU A 25 -8.67 -12.65 -12.25
CA LEU A 25 -8.21 -12.89 -13.62
C LEU A 25 -9.28 -13.53 -14.52
N LEU A 26 -10.21 -14.29 -13.94
CA LEU A 26 -11.25 -15.02 -14.68
C LEU A 26 -12.50 -14.18 -14.94
N ILE A 27 -12.80 -13.19 -14.10
CA ILE A 27 -13.93 -12.27 -14.29
C ILE A 27 -13.42 -11.03 -14.98
N GLY A 28 -13.84 -10.81 -16.23
CA GLY A 28 -13.48 -9.60 -16.98
C GLY A 28 -13.88 -8.33 -16.21
N PRO A 29 -13.06 -7.26 -16.26
CA PRO A 29 -13.27 -6.05 -15.46
C PRO A 29 -14.68 -5.42 -15.64
N GLU A 30 -15.27 -5.54 -16.83
CA GLU A 30 -16.61 -5.06 -17.16
C GLU A 30 -17.73 -5.82 -16.42
N GLN A 31 -17.61 -7.14 -16.30
CA GLN A 31 -18.55 -7.97 -15.54
C GLN A 31 -18.43 -7.70 -14.04
N LEU A 32 -17.23 -7.39 -13.56
CA LEU A 32 -16.94 -7.05 -12.17
C LEU A 32 -17.56 -5.71 -11.79
N VAL A 33 -17.41 -4.68 -12.62
CA VAL A 33 -18.02 -3.35 -12.43
C VAL A 33 -19.54 -3.41 -12.54
N SER A 34 -20.09 -4.12 -13.53
CA SER A 34 -21.54 -4.23 -13.72
C SER A 34 -22.24 -5.05 -12.62
N SER A 35 -21.58 -6.04 -12.04
CA SER A 35 -22.14 -6.85 -10.94
C SER A 35 -22.08 -6.13 -9.58
N ILE A 36 -21.03 -5.33 -9.34
CA ILE A 36 -20.86 -4.57 -8.09
C ILE A 36 -21.65 -3.26 -8.12
N GLY A 37 -21.82 -2.66 -9.31
CA GLY A 37 -22.37 -1.33 -9.51
C GLY A 37 -21.29 -0.25 -9.37
N VAL A 38 -21.33 0.75 -10.26
CA VAL A 38 -20.31 1.81 -10.36
C VAL A 38 -20.13 2.58 -9.05
N GLU A 39 -21.20 2.76 -8.27
CA GLU A 39 -21.13 3.43 -6.97
C GLU A 39 -20.35 2.64 -5.92
N ASN A 40 -20.49 1.31 -5.91
CA ASN A 40 -19.82 0.45 -4.93
C ASN A 40 -18.35 0.21 -5.27
N THR A 41 -17.97 0.38 -6.54
CA THR A 41 -16.59 0.26 -7.01
C THR A 41 -15.62 1.13 -6.20
N TYR A 42 -15.99 2.37 -5.89
CA TYR A 42 -15.13 3.29 -5.12
C TYR A 42 -14.91 2.81 -3.68
N LEU A 43 -15.96 2.27 -3.06
CA LEU A 43 -15.90 1.71 -1.72
C LEU A 43 -15.05 0.43 -1.69
N VAL A 44 -15.19 -0.42 -2.69
CA VAL A 44 -14.38 -1.65 -2.82
C VAL A 44 -12.90 -1.29 -3.00
N VAL A 45 -12.57 -0.34 -3.87
CA VAL A 45 -11.19 0.16 -4.02
C VAL A 45 -10.66 0.72 -2.71
N PHE A 46 -11.45 1.53 -2.00
CA PHE A 46 -11.07 2.07 -0.70
C PHE A 46 -10.77 0.97 0.32
N VAL A 47 -11.62 -0.06 0.42
CA VAL A 47 -11.42 -1.18 1.36
C VAL A 47 -10.19 -2.01 0.99
N ILE A 48 -10.01 -2.33 -0.30
CA ILE A 48 -8.81 -3.04 -0.79
C ILE A 48 -7.56 -2.23 -0.43
N ALA A 49 -7.57 -0.92 -0.67
CA ALA A 49 -6.46 -0.05 -0.37
C ALA A 49 -6.20 0.13 1.13
N ALA A 50 -7.26 0.15 1.95
CA ALA A 50 -7.15 0.29 3.41
C ALA A 50 -6.66 -0.98 4.12
N VAL A 51 -7.01 -2.16 3.58
CA VAL A 51 -6.60 -3.45 4.15
C VAL A 51 -5.27 -3.92 3.56
N GLY A 52 -5.03 -3.62 2.29
CA GLY A 52 -3.92 -4.13 1.52
C GLY A 52 -3.37 -3.09 0.56
N GLY A 53 -3.07 -1.89 1.04
CA GLY A 53 -2.46 -0.80 0.28
C GLY A 53 -1.12 -1.18 -0.37
N MET A 54 -0.24 -0.22 -0.65
CA MET A 54 1.05 -0.50 -1.31
C MET A 54 2.07 -1.27 -0.44
N SER A 55 1.61 -2.22 0.37
CA SER A 55 2.46 -3.17 1.07
C SER A 55 3.13 -4.14 0.08
N SER A 56 4.28 -4.65 0.48
CA SER A 56 5.12 -5.61 -0.26
C SER A 56 4.36 -6.85 -0.75
N PHE A 57 3.28 -7.23 -0.05
CA PHE A 57 2.50 -8.43 -0.35
C PHE A 57 1.21 -8.16 -1.12
N THR A 58 0.61 -6.98 -0.93
CA THR A 58 -0.74 -6.66 -1.45
C THR A 58 -0.74 -5.61 -2.55
N GLY A 59 0.40 -4.94 -2.78
CA GLY A 59 0.51 -3.84 -3.76
C GLY A 59 0.11 -4.26 -5.17
N ALA A 60 0.47 -5.46 -5.63
CA ALA A 60 0.07 -5.94 -6.94
C ALA A 60 -1.46 -6.13 -7.06
N ALA A 61 -2.11 -6.64 -6.01
CA ALA A 61 -3.56 -6.81 -5.98
C ALA A 61 -4.28 -5.45 -5.98
N TYR A 62 -3.73 -4.48 -5.24
CA TYR A 62 -4.22 -3.10 -5.22
C TYR A 62 -4.12 -2.42 -6.59
N VAL A 63 -2.94 -2.48 -7.24
CA VAL A 63 -2.72 -1.93 -8.59
C VAL A 63 -3.67 -2.56 -9.60
N ASN A 64 -3.81 -3.89 -9.58
CA ASN A 64 -4.70 -4.61 -10.48
C ASN A 64 -6.16 -4.23 -10.27
N ALA A 65 -6.61 -4.05 -9.02
CA ALA A 65 -7.96 -3.62 -8.72
C ALA A 65 -8.24 -2.22 -9.30
N ILE A 66 -7.34 -1.26 -9.11
CA ILE A 66 -7.47 0.08 -9.68
C ILE A 66 -7.58 0.00 -11.21
N ILE A 67 -6.66 -0.72 -11.86
CA ILE A 67 -6.66 -0.85 -13.33
C ILE A 67 -7.95 -1.50 -13.81
N ALA A 68 -8.37 -2.61 -13.20
CA ALA A 68 -9.58 -3.33 -13.58
C ALA A 68 -10.84 -2.45 -13.46
N PHE A 69 -10.99 -1.76 -12.34
CA PHE A 69 -12.16 -0.92 -12.11
C PHE A 69 -12.17 0.33 -12.99
N THR A 70 -11.01 0.96 -13.24
CA THR A 70 -10.93 2.08 -14.17
C THR A 70 -11.15 1.65 -15.62
N ALA A 71 -10.61 0.50 -16.03
CA ALA A 71 -10.86 -0.08 -17.35
C ALA A 71 -12.34 -0.45 -17.55
N GLY A 72 -13.02 -0.91 -16.51
CA GLY A 72 -14.47 -1.15 -16.53
C GLY A 72 -15.34 0.12 -16.51
N GLY A 73 -14.76 1.31 -16.69
CA GLY A 73 -15.48 2.56 -16.91
C GLY A 73 -15.71 3.43 -15.67
N ALA A 74 -15.14 3.08 -14.50
CA ALA A 74 -15.24 3.92 -13.31
C ALA A 74 -14.37 5.19 -13.41
N ASN A 75 -14.78 6.27 -12.74
CA ASN A 75 -14.08 7.55 -12.84
C ASN A 75 -12.66 7.47 -12.23
N PRO A 76 -11.59 7.75 -13.01
CA PRO A 76 -10.21 7.64 -12.54
C PRO A 76 -9.89 8.56 -11.36
N TRP A 77 -10.49 9.74 -11.27
CA TRP A 77 -10.26 10.69 -10.18
C TRP A 77 -10.83 10.19 -8.86
N LEU A 78 -12.04 9.63 -8.89
CA LEU A 78 -12.68 9.07 -7.70
C LEU A 78 -11.98 7.80 -7.24
N ILE A 79 -11.55 6.94 -8.17
CA ILE A 79 -10.73 5.78 -7.84
C ILE A 79 -9.39 6.19 -7.25
N GLY A 80 -8.71 7.19 -7.84
CA GLY A 80 -7.45 7.72 -7.31
C GLY A 80 -7.61 8.30 -5.90
N LEU A 81 -8.69 9.02 -5.63
CA LEU A 81 -9.00 9.58 -4.32
C LEU A 81 -9.29 8.47 -3.29
N CYS A 82 -10.20 7.55 -3.59
CA CYS A 82 -10.59 6.46 -2.70
C CYS A 82 -9.43 5.49 -2.46
N GLY A 83 -8.70 5.13 -3.51
CA GLY A 83 -7.50 4.29 -3.43
C GLY A 83 -6.41 4.98 -2.61
N GLY A 84 -6.10 6.24 -2.89
CA GLY A 84 -5.06 6.98 -2.16
C GLY A 84 -5.41 7.20 -0.68
N LEU A 85 -6.68 7.46 -0.36
CA LEU A 85 -7.15 7.55 1.03
C LEU A 85 -7.03 6.22 1.76
N GLY A 86 -7.47 5.13 1.15
CA GLY A 86 -7.34 3.80 1.74
C GLY A 86 -5.87 3.43 1.94
N ALA A 87 -5.03 3.61 0.91
CA ALA A 87 -3.60 3.34 0.98
C ALA A 87 -2.92 4.16 2.09
N PHE A 88 -3.27 5.44 2.23
CA PHE A 88 -2.78 6.28 3.33
C PHE A 88 -3.19 5.74 4.70
N ILE A 89 -4.44 5.28 4.87
CA ILE A 89 -4.90 4.67 6.14
C ILE A 89 -4.09 3.40 6.44
N SER A 90 -3.92 2.52 5.44
CA SER A 90 -3.10 1.31 5.56
C SER A 90 -1.67 1.63 6.00
N ASP A 91 -1.02 2.55 5.30
CA ASP A 91 0.35 2.98 5.59
C ASP A 91 0.44 3.63 6.98
N SER A 92 -0.56 4.42 7.36
CA SER A 92 -0.60 5.06 8.68
C SER A 92 -0.67 4.03 9.81
N VAL A 93 -1.52 3.00 9.66
CA VAL A 93 -1.62 1.90 10.63
C VAL A 93 -0.29 1.16 10.72
N PHE A 94 0.32 0.83 9.58
CA PHE A 94 1.61 0.15 9.55
C PHE A 94 2.72 0.98 10.21
N TYR A 95 2.78 2.28 9.91
CA TYR A 95 3.75 3.20 10.50
C TYR A 95 3.64 3.24 12.02
N ILE A 96 2.42 3.37 12.55
CA ILE A 96 2.16 3.41 13.99
C ILE A 96 2.61 2.09 14.64
N ILE A 97 2.27 0.95 14.05
CA ILE A 97 2.70 -0.37 14.54
C ILE A 97 4.23 -0.48 14.54
N ALA A 98 4.90 -0.03 13.48
CA ALA A 98 6.34 -0.02 13.39
C ALA A 98 6.97 0.90 14.46
N GLU A 99 6.38 2.08 14.70
CA GLU A 99 6.83 3.02 15.73
C GLU A 99 6.73 2.43 17.14
N TYR A 100 5.60 1.78 17.47
CA TYR A 100 5.45 1.05 18.73
C TYR A 100 6.44 -0.10 18.85
N SER A 101 6.63 -0.86 17.76
CA SER A 101 7.58 -1.98 17.72
C SER A 101 8.99 -1.51 18.07
N ARG A 102 9.40 -0.33 17.59
CA ARG A 102 10.70 0.27 17.91
C ARG A 102 10.91 0.54 19.41
N GLN A 103 9.84 0.86 20.15
CA GLN A 103 9.92 1.17 21.58
C GLN A 103 10.09 -0.07 22.46
N ILE A 104 9.58 -1.21 22.00
CA ILE A 104 9.58 -2.50 22.72
C ILE A 104 10.83 -3.33 22.38
N VAL A 105 11.73 -2.80 21.53
CA VAL A 105 12.96 -3.49 21.11
C VAL A 105 13.83 -3.90 22.31
N PRO A 106 14.32 -5.16 22.34
CA PRO A 106 15.22 -5.66 23.37
C PRO A 106 16.50 -4.84 23.49
N VAL A 107 17.10 -4.80 24.69
CA VAL A 107 18.24 -3.93 25.02
C VAL A 107 19.45 -4.20 24.11
N GLU A 108 19.62 -5.45 23.67
CA GLU A 108 20.70 -5.93 22.81
C GLU A 108 20.69 -5.26 21.42
N TRP A 109 19.51 -4.88 20.93
CA TRP A 109 19.34 -4.30 19.60
C TRP A 109 19.41 -2.76 19.61
N ARG A 110 19.19 -2.12 20.77
CA ARG A 110 19.29 -0.66 20.94
C ARG A 110 20.56 -0.02 20.33
N PRO A 111 21.79 -0.57 20.48
CA PRO A 111 22.97 0.02 19.86
C PRO A 111 22.94 -0.01 18.33
N LEU A 112 22.33 -1.03 17.70
CA LEU A 112 22.17 -1.11 16.24
C LEU A 112 21.21 -0.02 15.76
N PHE A 113 20.04 0.10 16.40
CA PHE A 113 19.06 1.14 16.08
C PHE A 113 19.69 2.53 16.22
N ARG A 114 20.44 2.78 17.31
CA ARG A 114 21.12 4.07 17.52
C ARG A 114 22.15 4.38 16.44
N LYS A 115 22.87 3.38 15.91
CA LYS A 115 23.80 3.57 14.77
C LYS A 115 23.05 3.92 13.48
N ILE A 116 21.93 3.24 13.20
CA ILE A 116 21.10 3.50 12.02
C ILE A 116 20.49 4.89 12.09
N THR A 117 19.85 5.25 13.22
CA THR A 117 19.27 6.57 13.44
C THR A 117 20.32 7.67 13.25
N LYS A 118 21.53 7.51 13.84
CA LYS A 118 22.63 8.48 13.65
C LYS A 118 23.05 8.65 12.21
N LYS A 119 23.14 7.57 11.42
CA LYS A 119 23.46 7.64 9.99
C LYS A 119 22.37 8.34 9.18
N MET A 120 21.11 8.09 9.49
CA MET A 120 19.98 8.71 8.78
C MET A 120 19.80 10.19 9.12
N GLN A 121 20.09 10.58 10.37
CA GLN A 121 20.03 11.97 10.82
C GLN A 121 21.10 12.90 10.21
N VAL A 122 22.06 12.36 9.47
CA VAL A 122 23.02 13.16 8.67
C VAL A 122 22.29 13.85 7.50
N LEU A 123 21.18 13.29 7.04
CA LEU A 123 20.40 13.87 5.96
C LEU A 123 19.43 14.94 6.50
N PRO A 124 19.34 16.11 5.86
CA PRO A 124 18.37 17.13 6.25
C PRO A 124 16.95 16.60 6.06
N THR A 125 16.07 16.90 7.01
CA THR A 125 14.67 16.43 7.03
C THR A 125 13.95 16.64 5.70
N ARG A 126 14.19 17.78 5.03
CA ARG A 126 13.60 18.08 3.72
C ARG A 126 13.98 17.06 2.64
N SER A 127 15.23 16.62 2.60
CA SER A 127 15.70 15.63 1.62
C SER A 127 15.08 14.27 1.87
N VAL A 128 14.91 13.89 3.14
CA VAL A 128 14.25 12.62 3.50
C VAL A 128 12.76 12.65 3.13
N LEU A 129 12.07 13.77 3.36
CA LEU A 129 10.67 13.94 2.95
C LEU A 129 10.52 13.93 1.43
N ALA A 130 11.38 14.64 0.69
CA ALA A 130 11.40 14.60 -0.77
C ALA A 130 11.65 13.17 -1.30
N PHE A 131 12.60 12.45 -0.72
CA PHE A 131 12.87 11.06 -1.09
C PHE A 131 11.68 10.14 -0.78
N THR A 132 11.04 10.34 0.37
CA THR A 132 9.83 9.60 0.78
C THR A 132 8.71 9.79 -0.24
N TYR A 133 8.49 11.04 -0.66
CA TYR A 133 7.48 11.38 -1.67
C TYR A 133 7.78 10.67 -3.00
N ILE A 134 8.99 10.82 -3.53
CA ILE A 134 9.39 10.22 -4.81
C ILE A 134 9.25 8.69 -4.76
N TYR A 135 9.68 8.08 -3.66
CA TYR A 135 9.59 6.64 -3.49
C TYR A 135 8.15 6.14 -3.42
N HIS A 136 7.28 6.78 -2.63
CA HIS A 136 5.87 6.39 -2.51
C HIS A 136 5.03 6.73 -3.75
N MET A 137 5.50 7.66 -4.59
CA MET A 137 4.85 7.94 -5.88
C MET A 137 5.05 6.77 -6.86
N LEU A 138 6.14 6.02 -6.71
CA LEU A 138 6.37 4.80 -7.47
C LEU A 138 5.55 3.65 -6.87
N PRO A 139 5.09 2.67 -7.68
CA PRO A 139 4.41 1.47 -7.19
C PRO A 139 5.41 0.52 -6.51
N LEU A 140 6.15 1.03 -5.53
CA LEU A 140 7.13 0.32 -4.72
C LEU A 140 6.54 -0.01 -3.34
N PRO A 141 7.07 -1.03 -2.65
CA PRO A 141 6.57 -1.41 -1.34
C PRO A 141 6.72 -0.28 -0.29
N SER A 142 5.60 0.30 0.15
CA SER A 142 5.54 1.38 1.13
C SER A 142 6.12 0.96 2.49
N ASP A 143 5.94 -0.32 2.86
CA ASP A 143 6.47 -0.92 4.10
C ASP A 143 7.95 -0.65 4.33
N ILE A 144 8.77 -0.75 3.28
CA ILE A 144 10.22 -0.58 3.36
C ILE A 144 10.56 0.85 3.75
N MET A 145 9.88 1.81 3.12
CA MET A 145 10.08 3.22 3.39
C MET A 145 9.56 3.60 4.79
N MET A 146 8.40 3.09 5.19
CA MET A 146 7.85 3.34 6.53
C MET A 146 8.78 2.82 7.63
N LEU A 147 9.30 1.60 7.49
CA LEU A 147 10.30 1.04 8.40
C LEU A 147 11.55 1.91 8.43
N ALA A 148 12.08 2.32 7.27
CA ALA A 148 13.25 3.20 7.20
C ALA A 148 13.02 4.52 7.97
N LEU A 149 11.86 5.14 7.82
CA LEU A 149 11.52 6.40 8.49
C LEU A 149 11.38 6.25 10.00
N VAL A 150 10.76 5.16 10.46
CA VAL A 150 10.65 4.83 11.89
C VAL A 150 12.04 4.55 12.49
N LEU A 151 12.88 3.78 11.79
CA LEU A 151 14.27 3.52 12.20
C LEU A 151 15.11 4.81 12.23
N GLY A 152 14.87 5.71 11.28
CA GLY A 152 15.45 7.05 11.22
C GLY A 152 14.96 7.99 12.33
N GLY A 153 13.93 7.60 13.06
CA GLY A 153 13.37 8.37 14.18
C GLY A 153 12.60 9.61 13.73
N TYR A 154 12.08 9.62 12.50
CA TYR A 154 11.15 10.64 12.06
C TYR A 154 9.81 10.43 12.78
N GLY A 155 9.10 11.52 13.08
CA GLY A 155 7.79 11.44 13.72
C GLY A 155 6.67 11.32 12.69
N TYR A 156 5.62 10.57 13.02
CA TYR A 156 4.46 10.36 12.16
C TYR A 156 3.86 11.68 11.64
N ARG A 157 3.70 12.69 12.50
CA ARG A 157 3.10 14.00 12.14
C ARG A 157 3.84 14.74 11.02
N THR A 158 5.15 14.54 10.90
CA THR A 158 5.97 15.18 9.87
C THR A 158 5.88 14.44 8.55
N VAL A 159 5.72 13.11 8.61
CA VAL A 159 5.77 12.23 7.45
C VAL A 159 4.38 12.00 6.84
N ALA A 160 3.33 11.96 7.67
CA ALA A 160 1.97 11.65 7.25
C ALA A 160 1.43 12.52 6.10
N PRO A 161 1.62 13.85 6.07
CA PRO A 161 1.17 14.67 4.93
C PRO A 161 1.86 14.28 3.62
N VAL A 162 3.12 13.86 3.69
CA VAL A 162 3.90 13.46 2.52
C VAL A 162 3.47 12.09 2.00
N ILE A 163 3.25 11.13 2.90
CA ILE A 163 2.70 9.81 2.54
C ILE A 163 1.32 9.98 1.92
N PHE A 164 0.46 10.80 2.52
CA PHE A 164 -0.89 11.06 2.01
C PHE A 164 -0.86 11.61 0.57
N LEU A 165 -0.05 12.65 0.33
CA LEU A 165 0.09 13.23 -0.99
C LEU A 165 0.65 12.21 -1.99
N ALA A 166 1.71 11.48 -1.62
CA ALA A 166 2.31 10.49 -2.50
C ALA A 166 1.36 9.33 -2.84
N ALA A 167 0.59 8.85 -1.86
CA ALA A 167 -0.41 7.80 -2.06
C ALA A 167 -1.53 8.25 -2.99
N LEU A 168 -2.03 9.49 -2.84
CA LEU A 168 -2.99 10.08 -3.77
C LEU A 168 -2.43 10.19 -5.18
N THR A 169 -1.21 10.72 -5.32
CA THR A 169 -0.54 10.87 -6.62
C THR A 169 -0.35 9.53 -7.31
N CYS A 170 0.20 8.53 -6.60
CA CYS A 170 0.42 7.20 -7.17
C CYS A 170 -0.90 6.56 -7.63
N SER A 171 -1.91 6.56 -6.76
CA SER A 171 -3.22 5.95 -7.06
C SER A 171 -3.92 6.62 -8.24
N THR A 172 -3.80 7.94 -8.35
CA THR A 172 -4.35 8.71 -9.48
C THR A 172 -3.59 8.42 -10.77
N LEU A 173 -2.26 8.30 -10.72
CA LEU A 173 -1.43 7.94 -11.88
C LEU A 173 -1.77 6.54 -12.38
N ILE A 174 -1.90 5.56 -11.48
CA ILE A 174 -2.28 4.19 -11.84
C ILE A 174 -3.69 4.17 -12.46
N ALA A 175 -4.65 4.89 -11.88
CA ALA A 175 -6.01 4.97 -12.42
C ALA A 175 -6.00 5.58 -13.84
N HIS A 176 -5.29 6.69 -14.06
CA HIS A 176 -5.19 7.29 -15.39
C HIS A 176 -4.48 6.36 -16.39
N PHE A 177 -3.43 5.67 -15.96
CA PHE A 177 -2.77 4.66 -16.79
C PHE A 177 -3.73 3.54 -17.18
N GLY A 178 -4.55 3.05 -16.24
CA GLY A 178 -5.60 2.07 -16.51
C GLY A 178 -6.64 2.55 -17.52
N SER A 179 -7.04 3.83 -17.46
CA SER A 179 -7.97 4.42 -18.44
C SER A 179 -7.40 4.51 -19.86
N LEU A 180 -6.09 4.78 -19.98
CA LEU A 180 -5.40 4.84 -21.27
C LEU A 180 -5.18 3.45 -21.86
N TRP A 181 -4.91 2.45 -21.01
CA TRP A 181 -4.70 1.07 -21.44
C TRP A 181 -5.95 0.48 -22.12
N PHE A 182 -7.16 0.89 -21.69
CA PHE A 182 -8.42 0.50 -22.32
C PHE A 182 -8.61 1.11 -23.72
N TRP A 183 -8.06 2.30 -24.00
CA TRP A 183 -8.19 2.94 -25.32
C TRP A 183 -7.36 2.28 -26.44
N PHE A 184 -6.42 1.41 -26.09
CA PHE A 184 -5.53 0.72 -27.04
C PHE A 184 -5.99 -0.71 -27.39
N TRP A 185 -7.09 -1.19 -26.82
CA TRP A 185 -7.71 -2.50 -27.10
C TRP A 185 -9.20 -2.33 -27.46
#